data_AF-A0AAN9AH40-F1
#
_entry.id   AF-A0AAN9AH40-F1
#
_cell.length_a   1.000
_cell.length_b   1.000
_cell.length_c   1.000
_cell.angle_alpha   90.00
_cell.angle_beta   90.00
_cell.angle_gamma   90.00
#
_symmetry.space_group_name_H-M   'P 1'
#
loop_
_entity.id
_entity.type
_entity.pdbx_description
1 polymer ?
#
loop_
_entity_poly.entity_id
_entity_poly.type
_entity_poly.pdbx_seq_one_letter_code
_entity_poly.pdbx_strand_id
1 'polypeptide(L)'
;MHGDELSYLFNDVLGVPSSEETRDVFMSDLMVELWTNFALTGDPTPDLSLGFKWQPLSPRSFNHLVLRSSPAMRKDGRADNRDFWRNLPLATNKILYPENFEKEEITPVRS
;
A
#
# COMPACT_ATOMS: atom_id res chain seq x y z
N MET A 1 9.64 5.23 11.44
CA MET A 1 9.82 3.87 11.98
C MET A 1 8.61 3.04 11.51
N HIS A 2 8.67 1.71 11.59
CA HIS A 2 7.49 0.88 11.24
C HIS A 2 6.52 0.87 12.43
N GLY A 3 5.22 1.05 12.19
CA GLY A 3 4.21 1.07 13.24
C GLY A 3 3.93 2.47 13.81
N ASP A 4 4.64 3.50 13.34
CA ASP A 4 4.38 4.91 13.73
C ASP A 4 2.95 5.33 13.36
N GLU A 5 2.34 4.68 12.36
CA GLU A 5 0.97 4.96 11.94
C GLU A 5 -0.09 4.51 12.97
N LEU A 6 0.26 3.59 13.87
CA LEU A 6 -0.70 3.00 14.81
C LEU A 6 -1.15 3.98 15.88
N SER A 7 -0.30 4.95 16.27
CA SER A 7 -0.69 6.00 17.20
C SER A 7 -1.87 6.80 16.64
N TYR A 8 -1.84 7.16 15.35
CA TYR A 8 -2.93 7.91 14.71
C TYR A 8 -4.30 7.20 14.71
N LEU A 9 -4.36 5.88 14.94
CA LEU A 9 -5.62 5.13 15.03
C LEU A 9 -5.96 4.66 16.43
N PHE A 10 -4.96 4.40 17.28
CA PHE A 10 -5.13 3.62 18.51
C PHE A 10 -4.37 4.20 19.72
N ASN A 11 -4.25 5.53 19.81
CA ASN A 11 -3.56 6.23 20.93
C ASN A 11 -3.91 5.64 22.31
N ASP A 12 -5.20 5.51 22.62
CA ASP A 12 -5.67 5.01 23.92
C ASP A 12 -5.29 3.54 24.18
N VAL A 13 -5.36 2.70 23.15
CA VAL A 13 -5.03 1.26 23.25
C VAL A 13 -3.53 1.05 23.43
N LEU A 14 -2.71 1.90 22.81
CA LEU A 14 -1.25 1.82 22.86
C LEU A 14 -0.66 2.58 24.06
N GLY A 15 -1.48 3.28 24.85
CA GLY A 15 -1.02 4.14 25.93
C GLY A 15 -0.14 5.30 25.44
N VAL A 16 -0.29 5.68 24.16
CA VAL A 16 0.43 6.80 23.57
C VAL A 16 -0.37 8.06 23.86
N PRO A 17 0.21 9.07 24.53
CA PRO A 17 -0.49 10.32 24.76
C PRO A 17 -0.88 10.95 23.43
N SER A 18 -2.11 11.47 23.35
CA SER A 18 -2.55 12.21 22.18
C SER A 18 -1.63 13.40 21.93
N SER A 19 -1.18 13.53 20.69
CA SER A 19 -0.43 14.70 20.27
C SER A 19 -1.37 15.90 20.20
N GLU A 20 -0.94 17.05 20.74
CA GLU A 20 -1.61 18.33 20.56
C GLU A 20 -1.12 19.06 19.30
N GLU A 21 -0.13 18.52 18.58
CA GLU A 21 0.33 19.11 17.33
C GLU A 21 -0.78 19.04 16.28
N THR A 22 -1.16 20.20 15.71
CA THR A 22 -2.24 20.30 14.73
C THR A 22 -2.10 19.35 13.54
N ARG A 23 -0.86 19.05 13.13
CA ARG A 23 -0.59 18.12 12.02
C ARG A 23 -0.87 16.66 12.39
N ASP A 24 -0.59 16.28 13.64
CA ASP A 24 -0.82 14.93 14.13
C ASP A 24 -2.31 14.70 14.39
N VAL A 25 -2.99 15.69 14.98
CA VAL A 25 -4.46 15.66 15.14
C VAL A 25 -5.14 15.54 13.78
N PHE A 26 -4.74 16.37 12.81
CA PHE A 26 -5.25 16.28 11.44
C PHE A 26 -5.04 14.89 10.81
N MET A 27 -3.85 14.30 10.99
CA MET A 27 -3.55 12.97 10.46
C MET A 27 -4.40 11.90 11.16
N SER A 28 -4.57 12.00 12.47
CA SER A 28 -5.43 11.11 13.27
C SER A 28 -6.87 11.15 12.78
N ASP A 29 -7.46 12.34 12.66
CA ASP A 29 -8.84 12.53 12.20
C ASP A 29 -9.02 11.98 10.78
N LEU A 30 -8.08 12.27 9.88
CA LEU A 30 -8.11 11.77 8.51
C LEU A 30 -8.03 10.25 8.45
N MET A 31 -7.15 9.61 9.24
CA MET A 31 -7.00 8.16 9.28
C MET A 31 -8.27 7.49 9.83
N VAL A 32 -8.84 8.01 10.92
CA VAL A 32 -10.08 7.47 11.49
C VAL A 32 -11.23 7.58 10.49
N GLU A 33 -11.37 8.71 9.80
CA GLU A 33 -12.43 8.93 8.81
C GLU A 33 -12.29 7.98 7.62
N LEU A 34 -11.09 7.85 7.04
CA LEU A 34 -10.82 6.95 5.91
C LEU A 34 -11.13 5.48 6.26
N TRP A 35 -10.70 5.02 7.43
CA TRP A 35 -10.94 3.63 7.87
C TRP A 35 -12.41 3.39 8.23
N THR A 36 -13.08 4.37 8.83
CA THR A 36 -14.52 4.29 9.15
C THR A 36 -15.36 4.22 7.88
N ASN A 37 -15.09 5.10 6.91
CA ASN A 37 -15.77 5.08 5.62
C ASN A 37 -15.56 3.77 4.86
N PHE A 38 -14.33 3.24 4.88
CA PHE A 38 -14.04 1.93 4.29
C PHE A 38 -14.84 0.81 4.99
N ALA A 39 -14.89 0.80 6.32
CA ALA A 39 -15.65 -0.21 7.07
C ALA A 39 -17.15 -0.14 6.79
N LEU A 40 -17.71 1.07 6.63
CA LEU A 40 -19.14 1.28 6.37
C LEU A 40 -19.54 1.01 4.92
N THR A 41 -18.69 1.36 3.95
CA THR A 41 -19.10 1.45 2.53
C THR A 41 -18.23 0.63 1.58
N GLY A 42 -17.05 0.18 2.01
CA GLY A 42 -16.02 -0.41 1.14
C GLY A 42 -15.20 0.61 0.34
N ASP A 43 -15.49 1.91 0.45
CA ASP A 43 -14.73 3.00 -0.18
C ASP A 43 -14.22 3.96 0.93
N PRO A 44 -12.90 4.18 1.07
CA PRO A 44 -12.37 5.12 2.07
C PRO A 44 -12.77 6.58 1.82
N THR A 45 -13.15 6.93 0.59
CA THR A 45 -13.52 8.29 0.16
C THR A 45 -14.83 8.26 -0.63
N PRO A 46 -15.95 7.85 -0.02
CA PRO A 46 -17.20 7.55 -0.75
C PRO A 46 -17.76 8.79 -1.48
N ASP A 47 -17.47 9.98 -0.97
CA ASP A 47 -17.73 11.27 -1.61
C ASP A 47 -16.46 12.13 -1.69
N LEU A 48 -16.60 13.44 -1.99
CA LEU A 48 -15.49 14.40 -2.11
C LEU A 48 -15.33 15.30 -0.88
N SER A 49 -15.93 14.96 0.27
CA SER A 49 -15.86 15.76 1.51
C SER A 49 -14.41 15.96 2.01
N LEU A 50 -13.55 14.95 1.80
CA LEU A 50 -12.12 15.00 2.15
C LEU A 50 -11.26 15.79 1.15
N GLY A 51 -11.83 16.31 0.07
CA GLY A 51 -11.13 17.11 -0.94
C GLY A 51 -10.24 16.30 -1.90
N PHE A 52 -10.23 14.98 -1.81
CA PHE A 52 -9.55 14.08 -2.73
C PHE A 52 -10.28 12.74 -2.84
N LYS A 53 -9.91 11.94 -3.84
CA LYS A 53 -10.40 10.58 -4.03
C LYS A 53 -9.26 9.57 -3.87
N TRP A 54 -9.43 8.60 -2.99
CA TRP A 54 -8.57 7.41 -2.93
C TRP A 54 -9.03 6.41 -3.99
N GLN A 55 -8.32 6.34 -5.10
CA GLN A 55 -8.67 5.45 -6.19
C GLN A 55 -8.27 3.99 -5.88
N PRO A 56 -9.12 3.01 -6.21
CA PRO A 56 -8.78 1.60 -6.03
C PRO A 56 -7.60 1.22 -6.93
N LEU A 57 -6.87 0.19 -6.50
CA LEU A 57 -5.81 -0.40 -7.32
C LEU A 57 -6.40 -0.98 -8.61
N SER A 58 -5.63 -0.90 -9.69
CA SER A 58 -5.97 -1.58 -10.95
C SER A 58 -4.84 -2.53 -11.34
N PRO A 59 -5.12 -3.59 -12.13
CA PRO A 59 -4.08 -4.49 -12.64
C PRO A 59 -2.99 -3.77 -13.44
N ARG A 60 -3.29 -2.58 -13.98
CA ARG A 60 -2.36 -1.78 -14.80
C ARG A 60 -1.61 -0.73 -13.99
N SER A 61 -2.08 -0.39 -12.80
CA SER A 61 -1.51 0.71 -12.01
C SER A 61 -1.64 0.44 -10.51
N PHE A 62 -0.49 0.27 -9.86
CA PHE A 62 -0.39 0.13 -8.41
C PHE A 62 -0.31 1.50 -7.70
N ASN A 63 -1.04 2.49 -8.22
CA ASN A 63 -1.07 3.83 -7.66
C ASN A 63 -1.57 3.77 -6.22
N HIS A 64 -1.03 4.63 -5.37
CA HIS A 64 -1.32 4.63 -3.95
C HIS A 64 -1.59 6.05 -3.46
N LEU A 65 -2.42 6.17 -2.43
CA LEU A 65 -2.59 7.41 -1.72
C LEU A 65 -1.36 7.65 -0.84
N VAL A 66 -0.74 8.82 -0.97
CA VAL A 66 0.29 9.28 -0.05
C VAL A 66 -0.35 10.19 0.97
N LEU A 67 -0.36 9.75 2.23
CA LEU A 67 -0.85 10.52 3.37
C LEU A 67 0.29 11.37 3.94
N ARG A 68 0.14 12.68 3.77
CA ARG A 68 0.98 13.76 4.31
C ARG A 68 0.04 14.93 4.64
N SER A 69 0.59 16.08 5.04
CA SER A 69 -0.20 17.32 5.24
C SER A 69 -1.06 17.71 4.03
N SER A 70 -0.75 17.23 2.83
CA SER A 70 -1.62 17.30 1.66
C SER A 70 -1.70 15.91 1.01
N PRO A 71 -2.80 15.17 1.24
CA PRO A 71 -3.00 13.85 0.66
C PRO A 71 -3.08 13.88 -0.86
N ALA A 72 -2.42 12.95 -1.54
CA ALA A 72 -2.46 12.88 -3.00
C ALA A 72 -2.20 11.46 -3.53
N MET A 73 -2.89 11.12 -4.62
CA MET A 73 -2.57 9.90 -5.38
C MET A 73 -1.20 10.04 -6.04
N ARG A 74 -0.37 9.00 -5.90
CA ARG A 74 0.94 8.91 -6.55
C ARG A 74 0.99 7.70 -7.47
N LYS A 75 1.69 7.89 -8.58
CA LYS A 75 2.02 6.80 -9.49
C LYS A 75 2.97 5.84 -8.81
N ASP A 76 2.81 4.56 -9.11
CA ASP A 76 3.75 3.56 -8.68
C ASP A 76 5.10 3.70 -9.41
N GLY A 77 6.17 3.85 -8.63
CA GLY A 77 7.55 3.87 -9.12
C GLY A 77 8.34 2.62 -8.72
N ARG A 78 7.67 1.56 -8.25
CA ARG A 78 8.30 0.36 -7.69
C ARG A 78 8.05 -0.89 -8.53
N ALA A 79 7.58 -0.73 -9.77
CA ALA A 79 7.33 -1.83 -10.70
C ALA A 79 8.58 -2.70 -10.89
N ASP A 80 9.70 -2.10 -11.31
CA ASP A 80 10.97 -2.80 -11.55
C ASP A 80 11.46 -3.58 -10.32
N ASN A 81 11.28 -3.02 -9.12
CA ASN A 81 11.67 -3.70 -7.88
C ASN A 81 10.79 -4.93 -7.61
N ARG A 82 9.46 -4.80 -7.78
CA ARG A 82 8.55 -5.94 -7.62
C ARG A 82 8.81 -7.01 -8.67
N ASP A 83 9.08 -6.60 -9.91
CA ASP A 83 9.38 -7.52 -11.01
C ASP A 83 10.70 -8.25 -10.73
N PHE A 84 11.73 -7.55 -10.28
CA PHE A 84 12.98 -8.18 -9.82
C PHE A 84 12.73 -9.26 -8.76
N TRP A 85 11.98 -8.93 -7.69
CA TRP A 85 11.71 -9.89 -6.61
C TRP A 85 10.84 -11.07 -7.05
N ARG A 86 9.90 -10.86 -7.97
CA ARG A 86 9.06 -11.93 -8.54
C ARG A 86 9.84 -12.89 -9.43
N ASN A 87 10.89 -12.41 -10.08
CA ASN A 87 11.72 -13.19 -11.01
C ASN A 87 12.95 -13.85 -10.36
N LEU A 88 13.16 -13.71 -9.05
CA LEU A 88 14.20 -14.49 -8.36
C LEU A 88 13.80 -15.98 -8.34
N PRO A 89 14.73 -16.91 -8.59
CA PRO A 89 14.47 -18.36 -8.67
C PRO A 89 14.31 -19.02 -7.29
N LEU A 90 13.58 -18.35 -6.39
CA LEU A 90 13.22 -18.87 -5.06
C LEU A 90 12.14 -19.94 -5.22
N ALA A 91 12.17 -20.98 -4.38
CA ALA A 91 11.16 -22.05 -4.40
C ALA A 91 9.73 -21.50 -4.33
N THR A 92 9.50 -20.50 -3.47
CA THR A 92 8.20 -19.82 -3.35
C THR A 92 7.76 -19.15 -4.65
N ASN A 93 8.68 -18.47 -5.35
CA ASN A 93 8.34 -17.78 -6.60
C ASN A 93 8.04 -18.76 -7.74
N LYS A 94 8.72 -19.91 -7.79
CA LYS A 94 8.41 -20.97 -8.76
C LYS A 94 7.01 -21.55 -8.58
N ILE A 95 6.47 -21.51 -7.36
CA ILE A 95 5.09 -21.93 -7.05
C ILE A 95 4.10 -20.81 -7.36
N LEU A 96 4.42 -19.57 -6.98
CA LEU A 96 3.51 -18.43 -7.12
C LEU A 96 3.43 -17.85 -8.55
N TYR A 97 4.52 -17.97 -9.31
CA TYR A 97 4.69 -17.40 -10.64
C TYR A 97 5.40 -18.40 -11.58
N PRO A 98 4.85 -19.61 -11.79
CA PRO A 98 5.50 -20.65 -12.59
C PRO A 98 5.87 -20.16 -14.01
N GLU A 99 5.03 -19.32 -14.60
CA GLU A 99 5.18 -18.76 -15.95
C GLU A 99 6.49 -17.98 -16.16
N ASN A 100 7.08 -17.46 -15.07
CA ASN A 100 8.33 -16.70 -15.13
C ASN A 100 9.56 -17.61 -15.29
N PHE A 101 9.43 -18.93 -15.07
CA PHE A 101 10.56 -19.87 -14.98
C PHE A 101 10.49 -21.05 -15.98
N GLU A 102 9.42 -21.16 -16.78
CA GLU A 102 9.18 -22.26 -17.71
C GLU A 102 10.22 -22.39 -18.86
N LYS A 103 11.10 -21.39 -19.06
CA LYS A 103 12.07 -21.36 -20.18
C LYS A 103 13.50 -21.77 -19.83
N GLU A 104 13.79 -22.16 -18.58
CA GLU A 104 15.15 -22.55 -18.18
C GLU A 104 15.49 -24.03 -18.42
N GLU A 105 14.53 -24.85 -18.85
CA GLU A 105 14.80 -26.24 -19.24
C GLU A 105 14.84 -26.37 -20.77
N ILE A 106 15.96 -26.90 -21.28
CA ILE A 106 16.25 -27.32 -22.67
C ILE A 106 16.96 -26.28 -23.55
N THR A 107 18.28 -26.15 -23.34
CA THR A 107 19.22 -26.18 -24.48
C THR A 107 20.25 -27.28 -24.25
N PRO A 108 20.26 -28.38 -25.02
CA PRO A 108 21.31 -29.37 -24.93
C PRO A 108 22.59 -28.78 -25.55
N VAL A 109 23.69 -28.82 -24.80
CA VAL A 109 25.02 -28.52 -25.32
C VAL A 109 25.33 -29.54 -26.43
N ARG A 110 25.40 -29.07 -27.67
CA ARG A 110 25.80 -29.88 -28.82
C ARG A 110 27.29 -30.22 -28.67
N SER A 111 27.58 -31.51 -28.59
CA SER A 111 28.91 -32.14 -28.67
C SER A 111 29.60 -31.91 -30.00
#